data_AF-A0A1J5Q4Y3-F1
#
_entry.id   AF-A0A1J5Q4Y3-F1
#
_cell.length_a   1.000
_cell.length_b   1.000
_cell.length_c   1.000
_cell.angle_alpha   90.00
_cell.angle_beta   90.00
_cell.angle_gamma   90.00
#
_symmetry.space_group_name_H-M   'P 1'
#
loop_
_entity.id
_entity.type
_entity.pdbx_description
1 polymer ?
#
loop_
_entity_poly.entity_id
_entity_poly.type
_entity_poly.pdbx_seq_one_letter_code
_entity_poly.pdbx_strand_id
1 'polypeptide(L)'
;MTAALTEDVVAAVRQLWPDASVAMLDAKALYTTDHALHLVNQMLPEWTISLDGVADDKMGDWTCSLRQSRVTDSDPYLGVGHAAKPAHAILAALFAALASRVSG
;
A
#
# COMPACT_ATOMS: atom_id res chain seq x y z
N MET A 1 -17.23 3.92 -0.22
CA MET A 1 -16.76 3.21 0.99
C MET A 1 -17.37 3.86 2.20
N THR A 2 -18.10 3.11 3.02
CA THR A 2 -18.70 3.55 4.29
C THR A 2 -17.65 3.64 5.38
N ALA A 3 -17.91 4.41 6.45
CA ALA A 3 -16.99 4.57 7.59
C ALA A 3 -16.50 3.24 8.19
N ALA A 4 -17.35 2.19 8.15
CA ALA A 4 -17.02 0.85 8.62
C ALA A 4 -15.81 0.21 7.90
N LEU A 5 -15.71 0.36 6.57
CA LEU A 5 -14.58 -0.17 5.80
C LEU A 5 -13.26 0.51 6.18
N THR A 6 -13.31 1.77 6.60
CA THR A 6 -12.13 2.47 7.05
C THR A 6 -11.68 1.97 8.42
N GLU A 7 -12.60 1.78 9.37
CA GLU A 7 -12.29 1.24 10.69
C GLU A 7 -11.68 -0.17 10.61
N ASP A 8 -12.22 -1.02 9.73
CA ASP A 8 -11.70 -2.37 9.49
C ASP A 8 -10.26 -2.33 8.95
N VAL A 9 -9.97 -1.43 8.01
CA VAL A 9 -8.62 -1.23 7.47
C VAL A 9 -7.68 -0.72 8.57
N VAL A 10 -8.09 0.27 9.36
CA VAL A 10 -7.29 0.81 10.47
C VAL A 10 -6.98 -0.28 11.50
N ALA A 11 -7.96 -1.13 11.83
CA ALA A 11 -7.77 -2.24 12.76
C ALA A 11 -6.80 -3.30 12.20
N ALA A 12 -6.94 -3.68 10.93
CA ALA A 12 -6.03 -4.61 10.26
C ALA A 12 -4.59 -4.06 10.21
N VAL A 13 -4.44 -2.77 9.92
CA VAL A 13 -3.12 -2.12 9.92
C VAL A 13 -2.49 -2.13 11.31
N ARG A 14 -3.25 -1.83 12.38
CA ARG A 14 -2.72 -1.91 13.75
C ARG A 14 -2.29 -3.31 14.17
N GLN A 15 -2.95 -4.35 13.65
CA GLN A 15 -2.53 -5.73 13.92
C GLN A 15 -1.21 -6.09 13.23
N LEU A 16 -1.02 -5.63 11.99
CA LEU A 16 0.21 -5.87 11.22
C LEU A 16 1.34 -4.91 11.61
N TRP A 17 0.99 -3.75 12.18
CA TRP A 17 1.88 -2.67 12.56
C TRP A 17 1.42 -2.03 13.87
N PRO A 18 1.90 -2.54 15.03
CA PRO A 18 1.52 -2.02 16.35
C PRO A 18 2.00 -0.58 16.61
N ASP A 19 3.15 -0.19 16.04
CA ASP A 19 3.78 1.13 16.25
C ASP A 19 3.21 2.25 15.36
N ALA A 20 2.09 2.00 14.66
CA ALA A 20 1.55 2.94 13.68
C ALA A 20 0.86 4.06 14.44
N SER A 21 1.35 5.29 14.31
CA SER A 21 0.70 6.42 14.96
C SER A 21 -0.74 6.58 14.46
N VAL A 22 -1.67 6.89 15.36
CA VAL A 22 -3.09 7.07 15.01
C VAL A 22 -3.29 8.15 13.93
N ALA A 23 -2.40 9.14 13.89
CA ALA A 23 -2.37 10.19 12.87
C ALA A 23 -2.04 9.67 11.46
N MET A 24 -1.30 8.57 11.33
CA MET A 24 -1.01 7.92 10.04
C MET A 24 -2.21 7.12 9.49
N LEU A 25 -3.21 6.86 10.32
CA LEU A 25 -4.38 6.05 10.00
C LEU A 25 -5.64 6.90 9.78
N ASP A 26 -5.48 8.21 9.50
CA ASP A 26 -6.60 9.05 9.10
C ASP A 26 -7.22 8.55 7.79
N ALA A 27 -8.49 8.18 7.87
CA ALA A 27 -9.34 7.76 6.79
C ALA A 27 -9.19 8.62 5.54
N LYS A 28 -9.16 9.95 5.70
CA LYS A 28 -9.07 10.88 4.57
C LYS A 28 -7.67 10.89 3.96
N ALA A 29 -6.64 10.77 4.79
CA ALA A 29 -5.26 10.72 4.33
C ALA A 29 -4.98 9.45 3.52
N LEU A 30 -5.57 8.30 3.89
CA LEU A 30 -5.44 7.03 3.16
C LEU A 30 -5.96 7.08 1.71
N TYR A 31 -6.74 8.10 1.32
CA TYR A 31 -7.19 8.28 -0.06
C TYR A 31 -6.21 9.06 -0.96
N THR A 32 -5.12 9.59 -0.41
CA THR A 32 -4.14 10.34 -1.20
C THR A 32 -2.94 9.48 -1.55
N THR A 33 -2.44 9.65 -2.78
CA THR A 33 -1.24 8.96 -3.24
C THR A 33 -0.03 9.33 -2.37
N ASP A 34 0.11 10.61 -2.01
CA ASP A 34 1.25 11.09 -1.20
C ASP A 34 1.32 10.42 0.17
N HIS A 35 0.18 10.26 0.84
CA HIS A 35 0.14 9.59 2.14
C HIS A 35 0.40 8.10 2.00
N ALA A 36 -0.11 7.45 0.95
CA ALA A 36 0.19 6.04 0.66
C ALA A 36 1.70 5.83 0.39
N LEU A 37 2.34 6.72 -0.36
CA LEU A 37 3.79 6.69 -0.58
C LEU A 37 4.57 6.93 0.71
N HIS A 38 4.13 7.88 1.55
CA HIS A 38 4.73 8.13 2.85
C HIS A 38 4.67 6.88 3.74
N LEU A 39 3.54 6.18 3.76
CA LEU A 39 3.39 4.91 4.46
C LEU A 39 4.36 3.86 3.93
N VAL A 40 4.48 3.66 2.61
CA VAL A 40 5.47 2.72 2.06
C VAL A 40 6.89 3.06 2.52
N ASN A 41 7.29 4.34 2.48
CA ASN A 41 8.63 4.75 2.91
C ASN A 41 8.90 4.48 4.40
N GLN A 42 7.89 4.69 5.25
CA GLN A 42 8.00 4.38 6.67
C GLN A 42 8.00 2.86 6.91
N MET A 43 7.23 2.12 6.12
CA MET A 43 6.93 0.72 6.37
C MET A 43 7.88 -0.28 5.72
N LEU A 44 8.43 0.11 4.58
CA LEU A 44 9.31 -0.67 3.74
C LEU A 44 10.42 0.27 3.25
N PRO A 45 11.30 0.73 4.15
CA PRO A 45 12.34 1.68 3.79
C PRO A 45 13.22 1.08 2.69
N GLU A 46 13.61 1.92 1.72
CA GLU A 46 14.45 1.56 0.57
C GLU A 46 13.80 0.64 -0.47
N TRP A 47 12.52 0.29 -0.32
CA TRP A 47 11.81 -0.48 -1.33
C TRP A 47 11.48 0.37 -2.55
N THR A 48 11.55 -0.27 -3.72
CA THR A 48 11.16 0.32 -4.99
C THR A 48 9.66 0.19 -5.20
N ILE A 49 9.04 1.26 -5.68
CA ILE A 49 7.62 1.34 -6.02
C ILE A 49 7.51 1.45 -7.53
N SER A 50 6.81 0.51 -8.16
CA SER A 50 6.33 0.66 -9.53
C SER A 50 4.82 0.85 -9.51
N LEU A 51 4.35 1.81 -10.28
CA LEU A 51 2.94 2.14 -10.39
C LEU A 51 2.59 2.29 -11.87
N ASP A 52 1.72 1.41 -12.35
CA ASP A 52 1.28 1.36 -13.73
C ASP A 52 -0.23 1.49 -13.77
N GLY A 53 -0.74 2.30 -14.69
CA GLY A 53 -2.16 2.48 -14.85
C GLY A 53 -2.53 3.55 -15.86
N VAL A 54 -3.81 3.57 -16.22
CA VAL A 54 -4.37 4.58 -17.11
C VAL A 54 -5.06 5.65 -16.26
N ALA A 55 -4.68 6.91 -16.50
CA ALA A 55 -5.38 8.05 -15.95
C ALA A 55 -6.74 8.21 -16.65
N ASP A 56 -7.74 7.50 -16.14
CA ASP A 56 -9.13 7.53 -16.60
C ASP A 56 -10.02 8.05 -15.46
N ASP A 57 -11.00 8.89 -15.81
CA ASP A 57 -11.91 9.55 -14.88
C ASP A 57 -13.04 8.61 -14.39
N LYS A 58 -13.31 7.51 -15.09
CA LYS A 58 -14.44 6.60 -14.82
C LYS A 58 -14.02 5.31 -14.13
N MET A 59 -12.92 4.71 -14.57
CA MET A 59 -12.40 3.44 -14.05
C MET A 59 -10.90 3.37 -14.38
N GLY A 60 -10.07 4.06 -13.60
CA GLY A 60 -8.64 3.78 -13.62
C GLY A 60 -8.41 2.31 -13.27
N ASP A 61 -7.46 1.66 -13.93
CA ASP A 61 -6.96 0.35 -13.51
C ASP A 61 -5.50 0.55 -13.11
N TRP A 62 -5.27 0.61 -11.80
CA TRP A 62 -3.94 0.86 -11.24
C TRP A 62 -3.40 -0.42 -10.64
N THR A 63 -2.21 -0.79 -11.08
CA THR A 63 -1.40 -1.84 -10.50
C THR A 63 -0.20 -1.21 -9.83
N CYS A 64 0.03 -1.56 -8.56
CA CYS A 64 1.22 -1.20 -7.84
C CYS A 64 1.99 -2.46 -7.45
N SER A 65 3.31 -2.42 -7.62
CA SER A 65 4.20 -3.48 -7.18
C SER A 65 5.32 -2.92 -6.30
N LEU A 66 5.62 -3.61 -5.20
CA LEU A 66 6.65 -3.26 -4.23
C LEU A 66 7.74 -4.34 -4.19
N ARG A 67 9.00 -3.90 -4.22
CA ARG A 67 10.19 -4.77 -4.23
C ARG A 67 11.32 -4.23 -3.36
N GLN A 68 12.02 -5.10 -2.65
CA GLN A 68 13.08 -4.72 -1.69
C GLN A 68 14.37 -4.21 -2.35
N SER A 69 14.78 -4.74 -3.51
CA SER A 69 16.01 -4.33 -4.20
C SER A 69 15.75 -3.79 -5.60
N ARG A 70 16.51 -2.77 -6.01
CA ARG A 70 16.57 -2.25 -7.38
C ARG A 70 17.55 -3.01 -8.29
N VAL A 71 18.34 -3.94 -7.72
CA VAL A 71 19.60 -4.43 -8.32
C VAL A 71 19.49 -5.84 -8.94
N THR A 72 18.69 -6.74 -8.36
CA THR A 72 18.60 -8.15 -8.80
C THR A 72 17.23 -8.49 -9.35
N ASP A 73 17.11 -8.71 -10.66
CA ASP A 73 15.85 -9.04 -11.34
C ASP A 73 15.16 -10.33 -10.84
N SER A 74 15.80 -11.03 -9.92
CA SER A 74 15.32 -12.24 -9.25
C SER A 74 14.70 -11.99 -7.86
N ASP A 75 14.66 -10.75 -7.38
CA ASP A 75 13.99 -10.44 -6.12
C ASP A 75 12.48 -10.59 -6.30
N PRO A 76 11.81 -11.39 -5.45
CA PRO A 76 10.38 -11.60 -5.55
C PRO A 76 9.64 -10.27 -5.35
N TYR A 77 8.63 -10.02 -6.18
CA TYR A 77 7.61 -9.02 -5.88
C TYR A 77 6.88 -9.48 -4.62
N LEU A 78 7.19 -8.87 -3.48
CA LEU A 78 6.60 -9.24 -2.19
C LEU A 78 5.24 -8.57 -2.00
N GLY A 79 4.99 -7.43 -2.66
CA GLY A 79 3.68 -6.77 -2.66
C GLY A 79 3.19 -6.48 -4.06
N VAL A 80 2.00 -6.96 -4.41
CA VAL A 80 1.26 -6.55 -5.61
C VAL A 80 -0.15 -6.16 -5.21
N GLY A 81 -0.61 -5.00 -5.68
CA GLY A 81 -1.92 -4.45 -5.38
C GLY A 81 -2.59 -3.89 -6.62
N HIS A 82 -3.89 -4.11 -6.74
CA HIS A 82 -4.72 -3.63 -7.84
C HIS A 82 -5.89 -2.81 -7.30
N ALA A 83 -6.16 -1.64 -7.86
CA ALA A 83 -7.32 -0.85 -7.48
C ALA A 83 -7.72 0.19 -8.53
N ALA A 84 -8.95 0.71 -8.39
CA ALA A 84 -9.45 1.76 -9.28
C ALA A 84 -8.79 3.15 -9.07
N LYS A 85 -8.04 3.32 -7.97
CA LYS A 85 -7.33 4.56 -7.65
C LYS A 85 -5.88 4.24 -7.29
N PRO A 86 -4.92 5.12 -7.64
CA PRO A 86 -3.50 4.87 -7.39
C PRO A 86 -3.18 4.71 -5.90
N ALA A 87 -3.75 5.55 -5.03
CA ALA A 87 -3.57 5.44 -3.58
C ALA A 87 -3.99 4.07 -3.03
N HIS A 88 -5.11 3.52 -3.50
CA HIS A 88 -5.58 2.21 -3.07
C HIS A 88 -4.72 1.07 -3.60
N ALA A 89 -4.22 1.18 -4.84
CA ALA A 89 -3.33 0.16 -5.41
C ALA A 89 -2.03 0.07 -4.59
N ILE A 90 -1.48 1.23 -4.21
CA ILE A 90 -0.29 1.31 -3.35
C ILE A 90 -0.55 0.68 -1.97
N LEU A 91 -1.66 1.04 -1.31
CA LEU A 91 -2.02 0.47 -0.01
C LEU A 91 -2.25 -1.06 -0.08
N ALA A 92 -2.90 -1.54 -1.14
CA ALA A 92 -3.09 -2.97 -1.35
C ALA A 92 -1.75 -3.70 -1.51
N ALA A 93 -0.82 -3.15 -2.30
CA ALA A 93 0.52 -3.72 -2.47
C ALA A 93 1.30 -3.71 -1.15
N LEU A 94 1.16 -2.64 -0.35
CA LEU A 94 1.78 -2.51 0.96
C LEU A 94 1.28 -3.59 1.94
N PHE A 95 -0.03 -3.82 2.00
CA PHE A 95 -0.59 -4.87 2.86
C PHE A 95 -0.17 -6.26 2.41
N ALA A 96 -0.12 -6.51 1.09
CA ALA A 96 0.39 -7.76 0.55
C ALA A 96 1.86 -8.01 0.96
N ALA A 97 2.71 -6.98 0.85
CA ALA A 97 4.13 -7.05 1.24
C ALA A 97 4.31 -7.26 2.75
N LEU A 98 3.48 -6.64 3.59
CA LEU A 98 3.54 -6.86 5.04
C LEU A 98 3.10 -8.29 5.40
N ALA A 99 2.02 -8.79 4.79
CA ALA A 99 1.52 -10.14 5.03
C ALA A 99 2.52 -11.22 4.60
N SER A 100 3.21 -11.01 3.46
CA SER A 100 4.24 -11.95 2.99
C SER A 100 5.43 -12.05 3.95
N ARG A 101 5.73 -10.98 4.70
CA ARG A 101 6.83 -10.95 5.69
C ARG A 101 6.48 -11.62 7.02
N VAL A 102 5.20 -11.70 7.37
CA VAL A 102 4.74 -12.42 8.59
C VAL A 102 4.74 -13.93 8.39
N SER A 103 4.66 -14.40 7.14
CA SER A 103 4.58 -15.83 6.80
C SER A 103 5.93 -16.48 6.49
N GLY A 104 7.04 -15.73 6.57
CA GLY A 104 8.39 -16.15 6.21
C GLY A 104 9.37 -16.21 7.38
#